data_AF-A0A1F9FEB4-F1
#
_entry.id   AF-A0A1F9FEB4-F1
#
_cell.length_a   1.000
_cell.length_b   1.000
_cell.length_c   1.000
_cell.angle_alpha   90.00
_cell.angle_beta   90.00
_cell.angle_gamma   90.00
#
_symmetry.space_group_name_H-M   'P 1'
#
loop_
_entity.id
_entity.type
_entity.pdbx_description
1 polymer ?
#
loop_
_entity_poly.entity_id
_entity_poly.type
_entity_poly.pdbx_seq_one_letter_code
_entity_poly.pdbx_strand_id
1 'polypeptide(L)'
;MDLSTYLDDLASRGRYCFTTDQAVGALNTSPVAARAAIRRARARARLATPSRGFHVIVPPEYRALGSLPGEQFVPQLMEHLGLTYYAGLLTAAQLHGAAHQAPMSFQVVLARNRPTILAGGVRVAFVARGNVGQIPITSKNTPRGELRVSTPEATAFDLVGYVQHAAGLSNVATLLGELAEQMDAGALLAETAHSPLPWAQRLGFLLEHVGAGNLAVPLGDHVAHHARDFVLLSPGATAKEGPRDSRWKVVVNDAVEADA
;
A
#
# COMPACT_ATOMS: atom_id res chain seq x y z
N MET A 1 -8.27 21.93 31.30
CA MET A 1 -7.28 20.94 30.82
C MET A 1 -6.39 21.63 29.80
N ASP A 2 -5.06 21.50 29.90
CA ASP A 2 -4.17 22.01 28.86
C ASP A 2 -3.88 20.96 27.78
N LEU A 3 -3.20 21.36 26.71
CA LEU A 3 -2.91 20.42 25.63
C LEU A 3 -1.98 19.28 26.09
N SER A 4 -1.03 19.53 26.99
CA SER A 4 -0.12 18.47 27.45
C SER A 4 -0.91 17.35 28.13
N THR A 5 -1.73 17.71 29.12
CA THR A 5 -2.56 16.77 29.86
C THR A 5 -3.52 16.03 28.93
N TYR A 6 -4.08 16.70 27.93
CA TYR A 6 -4.94 16.05 26.93
C TYR A 6 -4.20 15.00 26.10
N LEU A 7 -2.98 15.30 25.64
CA LEU A 7 -2.18 14.32 24.87
C LEU A 7 -1.80 13.12 25.73
N ASP A 8 -1.42 13.35 26.98
CA ASP A 8 -0.98 12.30 27.90
C ASP A 8 -2.16 11.39 28.30
N ASP A 9 -3.36 11.96 28.49
CA ASP A 9 -4.62 11.24 28.74
C ASP A 9 -5.12 10.43 27.52
N LEU A 10 -4.92 10.93 26.29
CA LEU A 10 -5.19 10.14 25.09
C LEU A 10 -4.24 8.95 24.99
N ALA A 11 -2.93 9.21 25.16
CA ALA A 11 -1.90 8.18 25.05
C ALA A 11 -2.05 7.08 26.11
N SER A 12 -2.41 7.43 27.35
CA SER A 12 -2.65 6.46 28.43
C SER A 12 -3.80 5.49 28.12
N ARG A 13 -4.74 5.90 27.26
CA ARG A 13 -5.87 5.09 26.79
C ARG A 13 -5.60 4.41 25.45
N GLY A 14 -4.34 4.40 25.00
CA GLY A 14 -3.95 3.79 23.72
C GLY A 14 -4.38 4.58 22.48
N ARG A 15 -4.89 5.82 22.64
CA ARG A 15 -5.34 6.67 21.53
C ARG A 15 -4.23 7.62 21.12
N TYR A 16 -3.77 7.50 19.88
CA TYR A 16 -2.67 8.31 19.36
C TYR A 16 -3.06 9.23 18.22
N CYS A 17 -4.30 9.21 17.75
CA CYS A 17 -4.79 10.21 16.81
C CYS A 17 -5.99 10.97 17.36
N PHE A 18 -6.10 12.23 16.98
CA PHE A 18 -7.24 13.09 17.30
C PHE A 18 -7.43 14.17 16.24
N THR A 19 -8.64 14.74 16.19
CA THR A 19 -8.95 15.86 15.29
C THR A 19 -8.80 17.21 15.97
N THR A 20 -8.63 18.29 15.19
CA THR A 20 -8.68 19.65 15.74
C THR A 20 -9.98 19.89 16.52
N ASP A 21 -11.11 19.37 16.04
CA ASP A 21 -12.42 19.57 16.70
C ASP A 21 -12.49 18.83 18.04
N GLN A 22 -11.92 17.62 18.13
CA GLN A 22 -11.78 16.89 19.39
C GLN A 22 -10.92 17.67 20.39
N ALA A 23 -9.83 18.29 19.93
CA ALA A 23 -9.00 19.14 20.79
C ALA A 23 -9.74 20.41 21.24
N VAL A 24 -10.52 21.05 20.37
CA VAL A 24 -11.35 22.22 20.71
C VAL A 24 -12.32 21.87 21.83
N GLY A 25 -13.04 20.75 21.69
CA GLY A 25 -13.98 20.28 22.70
C GLY A 25 -13.30 19.91 24.02
N ALA A 26 -12.21 19.15 23.98
CA ALA A 26 -11.51 18.70 25.19
C ALA A 26 -10.82 19.83 25.97
N LEU A 27 -10.28 20.82 25.28
CA LEU A 27 -9.64 21.98 25.90
C LEU A 27 -10.63 23.06 26.34
N ASN A 28 -11.90 22.94 25.94
CA ASN A 28 -12.95 23.94 26.14
C ASN A 28 -12.47 25.36 25.74
N THR A 29 -11.93 25.48 24.52
CA THR A 29 -11.29 26.71 24.04
C THR A 29 -11.71 27.05 22.62
N SER A 30 -11.35 28.23 22.12
CA SER A 30 -11.67 28.62 20.75
C SER A 30 -10.85 27.83 19.71
N PRO A 31 -11.34 27.64 18.47
CA PRO A 31 -10.57 27.01 17.40
C PRO A 31 -9.21 27.65 17.16
N VAL A 32 -9.11 28.97 17.33
CA VAL A 32 -7.84 29.71 17.18
C VAL A 32 -6.86 29.34 18.28
N ALA A 33 -7.32 29.30 19.53
CA ALA A 33 -6.49 28.94 20.68
C ALA A 33 -6.03 27.47 20.62
N ALA A 34 -6.92 26.55 20.23
CA ALA A 34 -6.57 25.14 20.04
C ALA A 34 -5.51 24.95 18.95
N ARG A 35 -5.66 25.60 17.78
CA ARG A 35 -4.64 25.56 16.71
C ARG A 35 -3.31 26.14 17.16
N ALA A 36 -3.31 27.22 17.94
CA ALA A 36 -2.08 27.79 18.51
C ALA A 36 -1.40 26.81 19.48
N ALA A 37 -2.16 26.10 20.31
CA ALA A 37 -1.63 25.07 21.20
C ALA A 37 -1.03 23.89 20.40
N ILE A 38 -1.76 23.37 19.42
CA ILE A 38 -1.30 22.29 18.52
C ILE A 38 -0.01 22.68 17.81
N ARG A 39 0.07 23.91 17.28
CA ARG A 39 1.27 24.44 16.64
C ARG A 39 2.47 24.43 17.59
N ARG A 40 2.29 24.84 18.86
CA ARG A 40 3.36 24.78 19.88
C ARG A 40 3.78 23.35 20.19
N ALA A 41 2.83 22.41 20.30
CA ALA A 41 3.14 21.00 20.54
C ALA A 41 3.89 20.36 19.35
N ARG A 42 3.52 20.69 18.11
CA ARG A 42 4.25 20.30 16.90
C ARG A 42 5.68 20.85 16.88
N ALA A 43 5.87 22.12 17.24
CA ALA A 43 7.21 22.72 17.33
C ALA A 43 8.10 22.03 18.38
N ARG A 44 7.51 21.40 19.40
CA ARG A 44 8.19 20.57 20.40
C ARG A 44 8.25 19.09 20.02
N ALA A 45 8.03 18.76 18.74
CA ALA A 45 7.99 17.41 18.19
C ALA A 45 6.99 16.45 18.88
N ARG A 46 5.96 16.95 19.59
CA ARG A 46 4.96 16.12 20.29
C ARG A 46 3.83 15.64 19.38
N LEU A 47 3.68 16.28 18.22
CA LEU A 47 2.61 16.02 17.27
C LEU A 47 3.15 15.99 15.84
N ALA A 48 2.67 15.04 15.06
CA ALA A 48 2.69 15.10 13.61
C ALA A 48 1.31 15.50 13.08
N THR A 49 1.23 16.00 11.85
CA THR A 49 -0.03 16.39 11.21
C THR A 49 -0.04 15.87 9.77
N PRO A 50 -0.38 14.58 9.57
CA PRO A 50 -0.40 13.96 8.25
C PRO A 50 -1.42 14.59 7.29
N SER A 51 -2.51 15.13 7.83
CA SER A 51 -3.53 15.84 7.06
C SER A 51 -4.12 17.00 7.84
N ARG A 52 -4.72 17.95 7.14
CA ARG A 52 -5.36 19.11 7.76
C ARG A 52 -6.47 18.64 8.70
N GLY A 53 -6.41 19.08 9.95
CA GLY A 53 -7.42 18.73 10.95
C GLY A 53 -7.19 17.38 11.65
N PHE A 54 -6.20 16.59 11.22
CA PHE A 54 -5.87 15.29 11.80
C PHE A 54 -4.46 15.31 12.39
N HIS A 55 -4.33 14.91 13.65
CA HIS A 55 -3.09 14.99 14.41
C HIS A 55 -2.73 13.63 15.00
N VAL A 56 -1.43 13.33 14.96
CA VAL A 56 -0.85 12.09 15.51
C VAL A 56 0.07 12.45 16.67
N ILE A 57 -0.16 11.83 17.82
CA ILE A 57 0.66 11.94 19.02
C ILE A 57 1.97 11.21 18.78
N VAL A 58 3.09 11.91 19.01
CA VAL A 58 4.44 11.35 18.86
C VAL A 58 4.98 11.04 20.25
N PRO A 59 4.94 9.77 20.70
CA PRO A 59 5.51 9.38 21.98
C PRO A 59 7.06 9.42 21.91
N PRO A 60 7.76 9.38 23.06
CA PRO A 60 9.22 9.52 23.12
C PRO A 60 10.00 8.60 22.17
N GLU A 61 9.59 7.33 22.06
CA GLU A 61 10.22 6.31 21.21
C GLU A 61 10.17 6.64 19.71
N TYR A 62 9.24 7.49 19.27
CA TYR A 62 9.09 7.90 17.87
C TYR A 62 9.54 9.34 17.59
N ARG A 63 10.24 10.00 18.53
CA ARG A 63 10.66 11.39 18.35
C ARG A 63 11.69 11.60 17.25
N ALA A 64 12.61 10.65 17.07
CA ALA A 64 13.58 10.69 15.98
C ALA A 64 12.88 10.59 14.62
N LEU A 65 11.86 9.73 14.51
CA LEU A 65 11.03 9.61 13.30
C LEU A 65 10.11 10.83 13.12
N GLY A 66 9.75 11.52 14.20
CA GLY A 66 8.87 12.68 14.17
C GLY A 66 7.40 12.35 13.88
N SER A 67 7.04 11.07 13.85
CA SER A 67 5.68 10.55 13.69
C SER A 67 5.61 9.07 14.08
N LEU A 68 4.41 8.52 14.18
CA LEU A 68 4.21 7.08 14.24
C LEU A 68 4.44 6.45 12.86
N PRO A 69 4.87 5.17 12.79
CA PRO A 69 4.86 4.39 11.56
C PRO A 69 3.49 4.41 10.85
N GLY A 70 3.50 4.27 9.52
CA GLY A 70 2.31 4.42 8.68
C GLY A 70 1.17 3.49 9.09
N GLU A 71 1.49 2.24 9.39
CA GLU A 71 0.53 1.21 9.82
C GLU A 71 -0.23 1.59 11.10
N GLN A 72 0.34 2.47 11.94
CA GLN A 72 -0.24 2.85 13.23
C GLN A 72 -1.20 4.05 13.16
N PHE A 73 -1.19 4.83 12.06
CA PHE A 73 -2.08 6.00 11.94
C PHE A 73 -2.90 6.03 10.65
N VAL A 74 -2.49 5.34 9.58
CA VAL A 74 -3.23 5.31 8.32
C VAL A 74 -4.67 4.83 8.51
N PRO A 75 -4.98 3.78 9.30
CA PRO A 75 -6.38 3.36 9.50
C PRO A 75 -7.29 4.50 9.99
N GLN A 76 -6.87 5.19 11.05
CA GLN A 76 -7.64 6.31 11.64
C GLN A 76 -7.65 7.54 10.72
N LEU A 77 -6.60 7.76 9.94
CA LEU A 77 -6.57 8.82 8.94
C LEU A 77 -7.58 8.56 7.82
N MET A 78 -7.67 7.31 7.34
CA MET A 78 -8.60 6.94 6.27
C MET A 78 -10.06 7.00 6.75
N GLU A 79 -10.32 6.60 7.99
CA GLU A 79 -11.62 6.78 8.65
C GLU A 79 -11.99 8.26 8.75
N HIS A 80 -11.07 9.12 9.22
CA HIS A 80 -11.29 10.56 9.31
C HIS A 80 -11.60 11.20 7.95
N LEU A 81 -10.96 10.72 6.88
CA LEU A 81 -11.19 11.21 5.52
C LEU A 81 -12.42 10.57 4.85
N GLY A 82 -13.04 9.55 5.46
CA GLY A 82 -14.13 8.79 4.87
C GLY A 82 -13.73 8.02 3.61
N LEU A 83 -12.47 7.56 3.52
CA LEU A 83 -11.93 6.92 2.33
C LEU A 83 -11.82 5.40 2.51
N THR A 84 -12.36 4.66 1.54
CA THR A 84 -12.08 3.23 1.40
C THR A 84 -10.64 3.05 0.91
N TYR A 85 -9.91 2.16 1.56
CA TYR A 85 -8.50 1.93 1.30
C TYR A 85 -8.09 0.49 1.59
N TYR A 86 -6.91 0.12 1.09
CA TYR A 86 -6.08 -0.95 1.62
C TYR A 86 -4.60 -0.57 1.50
N ALA A 87 -3.75 -1.14 2.35
CA ALA A 87 -2.30 -1.12 2.16
C ALA A 87 -1.95 -2.13 1.07
N GLY A 88 -1.26 -1.68 0.02
CA GLY A 88 -1.00 -2.45 -1.20
C GLY A 88 0.46 -2.40 -1.62
N LEU A 89 0.77 -2.97 -2.79
CA LEU A 89 2.09 -2.89 -3.43
C LEU A 89 3.22 -3.34 -2.49
N LEU A 90 4.33 -2.60 -2.42
CA LEU A 90 5.50 -2.95 -1.61
C LEU A 90 5.18 -3.02 -0.11
N THR A 91 4.23 -2.22 0.36
CA THR A 91 3.79 -2.29 1.77
C THR A 91 3.06 -3.60 2.06
N ALA A 92 2.15 -4.04 1.17
CA ALA A 92 1.51 -5.33 1.34
C ALA A 92 2.50 -6.49 1.18
N ALA A 93 3.39 -6.43 0.18
CA ALA A 93 4.43 -7.44 0.00
C ALA A 93 5.30 -7.61 1.25
N GLN A 94 5.77 -6.50 1.84
CA GLN A 94 6.51 -6.51 3.09
C GLN A 94 5.69 -7.10 4.25
N LEU A 95 4.42 -6.72 4.38
CA LEU A 95 3.56 -7.22 5.45
C LEU A 95 3.28 -8.72 5.30
N HIS A 96 3.31 -9.24 4.08
CA HIS A 96 3.31 -10.67 3.76
C HIS A 96 4.70 -11.29 3.85
N GLY A 97 5.74 -10.59 4.31
CA GLY A 97 7.06 -11.17 4.48
C GLY A 97 7.83 -11.41 3.17
N ALA A 98 7.33 -10.90 2.05
CA ALA A 98 7.92 -11.04 0.72
C ALA A 98 8.73 -9.81 0.30
N ALA A 99 9.23 -9.02 1.26
CA ALA A 99 10.17 -7.95 0.98
C ALA A 99 11.20 -7.87 2.12
N HIS A 100 12.46 -8.17 1.80
CA HIS A 100 13.58 -8.16 2.73
C HIS A 100 13.94 -6.76 3.26
N GLN A 101 13.59 -5.71 2.51
CA GLN A 101 13.83 -4.32 2.91
C GLN A 101 12.51 -3.57 3.12
N ALA A 102 12.50 -2.70 4.13
CA ALA A 102 11.37 -1.81 4.37
C ALA A 102 11.21 -0.83 3.21
N PRO A 103 10.01 -0.72 2.59
CA PRO A 103 9.76 0.26 1.54
C PRO A 103 10.02 1.68 2.04
N MET A 104 10.60 2.53 1.19
CA MET A 104 10.84 3.95 1.51
C MET A 104 9.55 4.75 1.78
N SER A 105 8.40 4.21 1.39
CA SER A 105 7.09 4.82 1.62
C SER A 105 6.06 3.76 1.98
N PHE A 106 5.17 4.11 2.91
CA PHE A 106 3.97 3.34 3.18
C PHE A 106 2.96 3.56 2.05
N GLN A 107 2.64 2.53 1.28
CA GLN A 107 1.83 2.59 0.07
C GLN A 107 0.39 2.19 0.36
N VAL A 108 -0.53 3.08 -0.02
CA VAL A 108 -1.96 2.94 0.20
C VAL A 108 -2.70 3.06 -1.13
N VAL A 109 -3.60 2.13 -1.40
CA VAL A 109 -4.44 2.18 -2.59
C VAL A 109 -5.79 2.79 -2.24
N LEU A 110 -6.26 3.72 -3.07
CA LEU A 110 -7.50 4.48 -2.92
C LEU A 110 -8.30 4.48 -4.24
N ALA A 111 -9.59 4.85 -4.17
CA ALA A 111 -10.43 4.97 -5.36
C ALA A 111 -9.98 6.06 -6.35
N ARG A 112 -9.26 7.09 -5.86
CA ARG A 112 -8.87 8.28 -6.63
C ARG A 112 -7.45 8.72 -6.28
N ASN A 113 -6.81 9.40 -7.22
CA ASN A 113 -5.47 9.96 -7.03
C ASN A 113 -5.45 10.93 -5.85
N ARG A 114 -4.42 10.83 -5.02
CA ARG A 114 -4.16 11.71 -3.89
C ARG A 114 -2.66 12.00 -3.80
N PRO A 115 -2.24 13.23 -3.50
CA PRO A 115 -0.83 13.53 -3.32
C PRO A 115 -0.27 12.78 -2.10
N THR A 116 0.98 12.33 -2.22
CA THR A 116 1.77 11.80 -1.11
C THR A 116 1.78 12.77 0.05
N ILE A 117 1.63 12.24 1.27
CA ILE A 117 1.72 13.03 2.50
C ILE A 117 2.98 12.67 3.28
N LEU A 118 3.44 13.64 4.08
CA LEU A 118 4.55 13.47 5.01
C LEU A 118 4.07 13.70 6.43
N ALA A 119 4.46 12.80 7.33
CA ALA A 119 4.28 12.93 8.76
C ALA A 119 5.63 12.66 9.44
N GLY A 120 6.32 13.73 9.84
CA GLY A 120 7.73 13.59 10.23
C GLY A 120 8.55 13.01 9.08
N GLY A 121 9.33 11.97 9.36
CA GLY A 121 10.05 11.17 8.36
C GLY A 121 9.23 10.10 7.65
N VAL A 122 7.96 9.89 8.05
CA VAL A 122 7.09 8.88 7.42
C VAL A 122 6.46 9.45 6.17
N ARG A 123 6.69 8.78 5.04
CA ARG A 123 6.08 9.07 3.75
C ARG A 123 4.94 8.10 3.48
N VAL A 124 3.74 8.62 3.22
CA VAL A 124 2.59 7.80 2.79
C VAL A 124 2.27 8.15 1.34
N ALA A 125 2.53 7.20 0.45
CA ALA A 125 2.27 7.31 -0.97
C ALA A 125 0.91 6.71 -1.31
N PHE A 126 0.14 7.39 -2.17
CA PHE A 126 -1.18 6.93 -2.59
C PHE A 126 -1.17 6.51 -4.05
N VAL A 127 -1.81 5.38 -4.35
CA VAL A 127 -2.01 4.87 -5.70
C VAL A 127 -3.51 4.72 -5.96
N ALA A 128 -3.98 5.07 -7.16
CA ALA A 128 -5.40 5.02 -7.49
C ALA A 128 -5.78 3.71 -8.19
N ARG A 129 -6.82 3.05 -7.66
CA ARG A 129 -7.50 1.90 -8.28
C ARG A 129 -9.01 2.10 -8.15
N GLY A 130 -9.69 2.26 -9.28
CA GLY A 130 -11.09 2.69 -9.33
C GLY A 130 -12.07 1.76 -8.62
N ASN A 131 -11.74 0.47 -8.53
CA ASN A 131 -12.53 -0.56 -7.86
C ASN A 131 -11.97 -0.97 -6.49
N VAL A 132 -11.32 -0.05 -5.76
CA VAL A 132 -10.69 -0.32 -4.43
C VAL A 132 -11.58 -1.10 -3.45
N GLY A 133 -12.90 -0.89 -3.47
CA GLY A 133 -13.84 -1.55 -2.56
C GLY A 133 -14.20 -2.99 -2.95
N GLN A 134 -13.78 -3.46 -4.13
CA GLN A 134 -13.98 -4.83 -4.60
C GLN A 134 -12.74 -5.70 -4.42
N ILE A 135 -11.59 -5.09 -4.09
CA ILE A 135 -10.33 -5.81 -4.01
C ILE A 135 -10.31 -6.65 -2.73
N PRO A 136 -9.99 -7.95 -2.81
CA PRO A 136 -9.84 -8.81 -1.65
C PRO A 136 -8.80 -8.25 -0.67
N ILE A 137 -9.18 -8.20 0.60
CA ILE A 137 -8.33 -7.73 1.69
C ILE A 137 -8.26 -8.74 2.83
N THR A 138 -7.16 -8.70 3.57
CA THR A 138 -6.99 -9.34 4.86
C THR A 138 -6.72 -8.28 5.95
N SER A 139 -7.03 -8.60 7.19
CA SER A 139 -6.71 -7.74 8.34
C SER A 139 -5.37 -8.16 8.95
N LYS A 140 -4.48 -7.20 9.18
CA LYS A 140 -3.23 -7.41 9.95
C LYS A 140 -3.23 -6.56 11.20
N ASN A 141 -2.88 -7.18 12.32
CA ASN A 141 -2.73 -6.48 13.59
C ASN A 141 -1.50 -5.57 13.57
N THR A 142 -1.67 -4.37 14.10
CA THR A 142 -0.61 -3.40 14.34
C THR A 142 -0.56 -3.08 15.84
N PRO A 143 0.52 -2.47 16.34
CA PRO A 143 0.58 -2.03 17.73
C PRO A 143 -0.55 -1.08 18.16
N ARG A 144 -1.28 -0.46 17.22
CA ARG A 144 -2.29 0.58 17.48
C ARG A 144 -3.64 0.33 16.80
N GLY A 145 -3.93 -0.91 16.40
CA GLY A 145 -5.20 -1.31 15.78
C GLY A 145 -5.01 -2.26 14.60
N GLU A 146 -6.04 -2.38 13.76
CA GLU A 146 -6.01 -3.24 12.58
C GLU A 146 -5.73 -2.44 11.31
N LEU A 147 -4.97 -3.05 10.40
CA LEU A 147 -4.67 -2.54 9.07
C LEU A 147 -5.31 -3.44 8.01
N ARG A 148 -6.05 -2.83 7.08
CA ARG A 148 -6.53 -3.50 5.87
C ARG A 148 -5.39 -3.62 4.87
N VAL A 149 -5.07 -4.83 4.43
CA VAL A 149 -3.97 -5.13 3.49
C VAL A 149 -4.55 -5.95 2.34
N SER A 150 -4.12 -5.72 1.10
CA SER A 150 -4.49 -6.61 -0.02
C SER A 150 -4.07 -8.04 0.26
N THR A 151 -4.82 -9.05 -0.22
CA THR A 151 -4.36 -10.45 -0.14
C THR A 151 -3.06 -10.63 -0.94
N PRO A 152 -2.30 -11.72 -0.75
CA PRO A 152 -1.09 -12.00 -1.55
C PRO A 152 -1.36 -11.94 -3.06
N GLU A 153 -2.49 -12.48 -3.53
CA GLU A 153 -2.88 -12.51 -4.93
C GLU A 153 -3.23 -11.12 -5.45
N ALA A 154 -4.05 -10.36 -4.71
CA ALA A 154 -4.35 -8.98 -5.06
C ALA A 154 -3.08 -8.10 -5.07
N THR A 155 -2.14 -8.39 -4.17
CA THR A 155 -0.82 -7.74 -4.13
C THR A 155 -0.01 -8.07 -5.38
N ALA A 156 0.03 -9.33 -5.82
CA ALA A 156 0.71 -9.75 -7.04
C ALA A 156 0.14 -9.03 -8.28
N PHE A 157 -1.18 -8.90 -8.39
CA PHE A 157 -1.82 -8.12 -9.44
C PHE A 157 -1.45 -6.63 -9.37
N ASP A 158 -1.47 -6.03 -8.18
CA ASP A 158 -1.08 -4.63 -8.00
C ASP A 158 0.39 -4.39 -8.39
N LEU A 159 1.32 -5.26 -8.01
CA LEU A 159 2.74 -5.14 -8.35
C LEU A 159 2.96 -5.12 -9.88
N VAL A 160 2.26 -5.99 -10.61
CA VAL A 160 2.31 -6.06 -12.08
C VAL A 160 1.54 -4.95 -12.77
N GLY A 161 0.44 -4.49 -12.16
CA GLY A 161 -0.39 -3.41 -12.67
C GLY A 161 0.24 -2.03 -12.52
N TYR A 162 1.07 -1.87 -11.48
CA TYR A 162 1.64 -0.59 -11.06
C TYR A 162 3.16 -0.68 -10.88
N VAL A 163 3.86 -1.29 -11.84
CA VAL A 163 5.32 -1.56 -11.79
C VAL A 163 6.16 -0.33 -11.40
N GLN A 164 5.77 0.87 -11.83
CA GLN A 164 6.45 2.12 -11.47
C GLN A 164 6.41 2.45 -9.97
N HIS A 165 5.44 1.90 -9.24
CA HIS A 165 5.34 1.99 -7.78
C HIS A 165 6.00 0.80 -7.07
N ALA A 166 6.47 -0.20 -7.82
CA ALA A 166 7.12 -1.41 -7.33
C ALA A 166 8.62 -1.45 -7.65
N ALA A 167 9.26 -0.29 -7.87
CA ALA A 167 10.69 -0.17 -8.16
C ALA A 167 11.18 -0.93 -9.41
N GLY A 168 10.29 -1.16 -10.38
CA GLY A 168 10.64 -1.80 -11.65
C GLY A 168 10.35 -3.29 -11.70
N LEU A 169 10.47 -3.86 -12.90
CA LEU A 169 9.99 -5.20 -13.20
C LEU A 169 10.83 -6.31 -12.56
N SER A 170 12.16 -6.13 -12.47
CA SER A 170 13.06 -7.05 -11.76
C SER A 170 12.65 -7.21 -10.30
N ASN A 171 12.41 -6.09 -9.60
CA ASN A 171 11.95 -6.13 -8.22
C ASN A 171 10.55 -6.79 -8.11
N VAL A 172 9.64 -6.53 -9.05
CA VAL A 172 8.35 -7.26 -9.10
C VAL A 172 8.58 -8.76 -9.19
N ALA A 173 9.50 -9.24 -10.03
CA ALA A 173 9.79 -10.67 -10.15
C ALA A 173 10.31 -11.25 -8.82
N THR A 174 11.29 -10.61 -8.17
CA THR A 174 11.78 -11.04 -6.84
C THR A 174 10.64 -11.15 -5.82
N LEU A 175 9.81 -10.10 -5.70
CA LEU A 175 8.67 -10.11 -4.77
C LEU A 175 7.66 -11.21 -5.10
N LEU A 176 7.44 -11.51 -6.38
CA LEU A 176 6.53 -12.59 -6.80
C LEU A 176 7.07 -13.97 -6.41
N GLY A 177 8.38 -14.18 -6.50
CA GLY A 177 9.02 -15.42 -6.05
C GLY A 177 8.78 -15.66 -4.55
N GLU A 178 8.98 -14.63 -3.73
CA GLU A 178 8.74 -14.71 -2.27
C GLU A 178 7.24 -14.80 -1.93
N LEU A 179 6.37 -14.05 -2.61
CA LEU A 179 4.92 -14.08 -2.40
C LEU A 179 4.29 -15.43 -2.79
N ALA A 180 4.92 -16.19 -3.69
CA ALA A 180 4.36 -17.43 -4.23
C ALA A 180 4.00 -18.44 -3.13
N GLU A 181 4.78 -18.51 -2.04
CA GLU A 181 4.52 -19.43 -0.93
C GLU A 181 3.20 -19.15 -0.17
N GLN A 182 2.64 -17.95 -0.34
CA GLN A 182 1.44 -17.49 0.37
C GLN A 182 0.22 -17.34 -0.54
N MET A 183 0.39 -17.58 -1.84
CA MET A 183 -0.69 -17.46 -2.81
C MET A 183 -1.42 -18.78 -3.03
N ASP A 184 -2.72 -18.68 -3.27
CA ASP A 184 -3.54 -19.78 -3.78
C ASP A 184 -3.90 -19.57 -5.26
N ALA A 185 -3.78 -20.63 -6.06
CA ALA A 185 -4.02 -20.55 -7.51
C ALA A 185 -5.50 -20.24 -7.84
N GLY A 186 -6.44 -20.71 -7.02
CA GLY A 186 -7.87 -20.42 -7.18
C GLY A 186 -8.21 -18.97 -6.81
N ALA A 187 -7.64 -18.45 -5.73
CA ALA A 187 -7.76 -17.04 -5.35
C ALA A 187 -7.12 -16.12 -6.40
N LEU A 188 -6.00 -16.52 -6.99
CA LEU A 188 -5.33 -15.79 -8.06
C LEU A 188 -6.22 -15.70 -9.31
N LEU A 189 -6.87 -16.80 -9.68
CA LEU A 189 -7.85 -16.81 -10.75
C LEU A 189 -9.07 -15.93 -10.42
N ALA A 190 -9.57 -15.97 -9.19
CA ALA A 190 -10.71 -15.15 -8.78
C ALA A 190 -10.41 -13.64 -8.91
N GLU A 191 -9.18 -13.20 -8.61
CA GLU A 191 -8.76 -11.80 -8.72
C GLU A 191 -8.78 -11.27 -10.16
N THR A 192 -8.78 -12.14 -11.18
CA THR A 192 -8.95 -11.72 -12.59
C THR A 192 -10.28 -11.00 -12.83
N ALA A 193 -11.32 -11.27 -12.02
CA ALA A 193 -12.60 -10.59 -12.12
C ALA A 193 -12.53 -9.11 -11.70
N HIS A 194 -11.48 -8.71 -10.99
CA HIS A 194 -11.27 -7.36 -10.47
C HIS A 194 -10.07 -6.66 -11.10
N SER A 195 -9.40 -7.30 -12.06
CA SER A 195 -8.14 -6.85 -12.64
C SER A 195 -8.20 -6.85 -14.17
N PRO A 196 -7.55 -5.87 -14.84
CA PRO A 196 -7.44 -5.90 -16.30
C PRO A 196 -6.74 -7.17 -16.81
N LEU A 197 -7.24 -7.74 -17.91
CA LEU A 197 -6.66 -8.92 -18.54
C LEU A 197 -5.14 -8.79 -18.85
N PRO A 198 -4.62 -7.63 -19.30
CA PRO A 198 -3.17 -7.45 -19.47
C PRO A 198 -2.34 -7.67 -18.21
N TRP A 199 -2.91 -7.50 -17.01
CA TRP A 199 -2.21 -7.77 -15.76
C TRP A 199 -2.09 -9.27 -15.53
N ALA A 200 -3.15 -10.04 -15.81
CA ALA A 200 -3.11 -11.51 -15.73
C ALA A 200 -2.10 -12.11 -16.73
N GLN A 201 -2.03 -11.56 -17.95
CA GLN A 201 -1.05 -11.97 -18.96
C GLN A 201 0.40 -11.80 -18.47
N ARG A 202 0.73 -10.62 -17.93
CA ARG A 202 2.08 -10.34 -17.42
C ARG A 202 2.38 -11.12 -16.14
N LEU A 203 1.41 -11.23 -15.23
CA LEU A 203 1.57 -11.93 -13.96
C LEU A 203 1.84 -13.41 -14.19
N GLY A 204 1.08 -14.06 -15.07
CA GLY A 204 1.31 -15.46 -15.42
C GLY A 204 2.70 -15.71 -16.00
N PHE A 205 3.13 -14.86 -16.94
CA PHE A 205 4.49 -14.91 -17.48
C PHE A 205 5.57 -14.77 -16.39
N LEU A 206 5.41 -13.79 -15.49
CA LEU A 206 6.39 -13.57 -14.41
C LEU A 206 6.39 -14.70 -13.38
N LEU A 207 5.24 -15.29 -13.05
CA LEU A 207 5.16 -16.44 -12.14
C LEU A 207 5.89 -17.66 -12.71
N GLU A 208 5.75 -17.93 -14.00
CA GLU A 208 6.54 -18.99 -14.65
C GLU A 208 8.04 -18.67 -14.66
N HIS A 209 8.41 -17.41 -14.92
CA HIS A 209 9.79 -16.95 -14.91
C HIS A 209 10.48 -17.17 -13.56
N VAL A 210 9.76 -16.99 -12.45
CA VAL A 210 10.29 -17.18 -11.08
C VAL A 210 10.08 -18.60 -10.55
N GLY A 211 9.69 -19.55 -11.39
CA GLY A 211 9.52 -20.96 -11.00
C GLY A 211 8.20 -21.29 -10.28
N ALA A 212 7.30 -20.32 -10.13
CA ALA A 212 5.98 -20.46 -9.52
C ALA A 212 4.87 -20.83 -10.53
N GLY A 213 5.23 -21.58 -11.59
CA GLY A 213 4.32 -21.89 -12.70
C GLY A 213 3.09 -22.73 -12.31
N ASN A 214 3.13 -23.46 -11.20
CA ASN A 214 1.99 -24.19 -10.65
C ASN A 214 0.82 -23.24 -10.28
N LEU A 215 1.12 -22.06 -9.74
CA LEU A 215 0.12 -21.03 -9.44
C LEU A 215 -0.48 -20.42 -10.70
N ALA A 216 0.30 -20.39 -11.78
CA ALA A 216 -0.09 -19.78 -13.04
C ALA A 216 -0.97 -20.68 -13.92
N VAL A 217 -1.11 -21.97 -13.63
CA VAL A 217 -1.89 -22.90 -14.49
C VAL A 217 -3.32 -22.40 -14.73
N PRO A 218 -4.14 -22.07 -13.71
CA PRO A 218 -5.51 -21.61 -13.94
C PRO A 218 -5.57 -20.23 -14.64
N LEU A 219 -4.57 -19.37 -14.39
CA LEU A 219 -4.45 -18.10 -15.12
C LEU A 219 -4.16 -18.33 -16.61
N GLY A 220 -3.38 -19.35 -16.95
CA GLY A 220 -3.06 -19.71 -18.33
C GLY A 220 -4.31 -20.06 -19.12
N ASP A 221 -5.20 -20.86 -18.55
CA ASP A 221 -6.48 -21.22 -19.18
C ASP A 221 -7.38 -19.99 -19.37
N HIS A 222 -7.44 -19.12 -18.36
CA HIS A 222 -8.16 -17.85 -18.45
C HIS A 222 -7.62 -16.96 -19.58
N VAL A 223 -6.30 -16.78 -19.65
CA VAL A 223 -5.65 -15.98 -20.70
C VAL A 223 -5.87 -16.59 -22.08
N ALA A 224 -5.75 -17.91 -22.23
CA ALA A 224 -5.99 -18.60 -23.50
C ALA A 224 -7.43 -18.39 -24.01
N HIS A 225 -8.41 -18.38 -23.11
CA HIS A 225 -9.82 -18.19 -23.46
C HIS A 225 -10.16 -16.73 -23.81
N HIS A 226 -9.63 -15.77 -23.05
CA HIS A 226 -10.05 -14.38 -23.12
C HIS A 226 -9.12 -13.48 -23.95
N ALA A 227 -7.81 -13.70 -23.94
CA ALA A 227 -6.86 -12.81 -24.59
C ALA A 227 -6.82 -13.03 -26.10
N ARG A 228 -6.88 -11.94 -26.87
CA ARG A 228 -6.73 -11.96 -28.33
C ARG A 228 -5.42 -11.34 -28.77
N ASP A 229 -5.01 -10.26 -28.11
CA ASP A 229 -3.84 -9.47 -28.46
C ASP A 229 -2.63 -9.76 -27.57
N PHE A 230 -1.46 -9.44 -28.11
CA PHE A 230 -0.22 -9.43 -27.36
C PHE A 230 -0.07 -8.13 -26.56
N VAL A 231 0.44 -8.24 -25.33
CA VAL A 231 0.76 -7.09 -24.48
C VAL A 231 2.27 -7.00 -24.24
N LEU A 232 2.81 -5.79 -24.11
CA LEU A 232 4.19 -5.61 -23.67
C LEU A 232 4.36 -6.07 -22.23
N LEU A 233 5.45 -6.78 -21.95
CA LEU A 233 5.84 -7.15 -20.59
C LEU A 233 6.10 -5.90 -19.73
N SER A 234 6.84 -4.95 -20.27
CA SER A 234 7.17 -3.65 -19.65
C SER A 234 6.62 -2.50 -20.51
N PRO A 235 5.38 -2.01 -20.26
CA PRO A 235 4.78 -0.96 -21.09
C PRO A 235 5.57 0.36 -21.09
N GLY A 236 6.25 0.64 -19.98
CA GLY A 236 7.06 1.83 -19.78
C GLY A 236 8.44 1.78 -20.43
N ALA A 237 8.93 0.60 -20.82
CA ALA A 237 10.26 0.46 -21.44
C ALA A 237 10.32 1.14 -22.82
N THR A 238 11.50 1.61 -23.19
CA THR A 238 11.76 2.23 -24.51
C THR A 238 11.60 1.21 -25.64
N ALA A 239 12.08 -0.02 -25.45
CA ALA A 239 11.92 -1.09 -26.41
C ALA A 239 10.44 -1.51 -26.50
N LYS A 240 9.93 -1.63 -27.72
CA LYS A 240 8.54 -2.04 -28.01
C LYS A 240 8.46 -3.37 -28.76
N GLU A 241 9.60 -4.00 -29.00
CA GLU A 241 9.75 -5.26 -29.70
C GLU A 241 10.52 -6.24 -28.82
N GLY A 242 10.34 -7.54 -29.09
CA GLY A 242 10.98 -8.61 -28.34
C GLY A 242 10.40 -9.97 -28.71
N PRO A 243 10.97 -11.06 -28.17
CA PRO A 243 10.41 -12.40 -28.30
C PRO A 243 8.96 -12.44 -27.82
N ARG A 244 8.14 -13.25 -28.48
CA ARG A 244 6.72 -13.39 -28.18
C ARG A 244 6.46 -14.69 -27.44
N ASP A 245 5.93 -14.58 -26.22
CA ASP A 245 5.38 -15.71 -25.50
C ASP A 245 3.93 -15.92 -25.95
N SER A 246 3.68 -17.05 -26.63
CA SER A 246 2.37 -17.34 -27.21
C SER A 246 1.33 -17.80 -26.17
N ARG A 247 1.77 -18.39 -25.05
CA ARG A 247 0.89 -18.87 -23.97
C ARG A 247 0.26 -17.68 -23.25
N TRP A 248 1.08 -16.72 -22.87
CA TRP A 248 0.64 -15.53 -22.14
C TRP A 248 0.25 -14.37 -23.06
N LYS A 249 0.54 -14.49 -24.36
CA LYS A 249 0.44 -13.40 -25.34
C LYS A 249 1.18 -12.17 -24.85
N VAL A 250 2.45 -12.35 -24.50
CA VAL A 250 3.32 -11.29 -23.99
C VAL A 250 4.48 -11.07 -24.97
N VAL A 251 4.81 -9.81 -25.25
CA VAL A 251 6.05 -9.42 -25.91
C VAL A 251 7.08 -9.12 -24.83
N VAL A 252 8.13 -9.94 -24.75
CA VAL A 252 9.23 -9.82 -23.79
C VAL A 252 10.17 -8.71 -24.25
N ASN A 253 9.76 -7.48 -23.99
CA ASN A 253 10.43 -6.25 -24.44
C ASN A 253 11.39 -5.66 -23.40
N ASP A 254 11.66 -6.38 -22.31
CA ASP A 254 12.53 -5.97 -21.21
C ASP A 254 13.14 -7.21 -20.57
N ALA A 255 14.36 -7.08 -20.04
CA ALA A 255 15.03 -8.15 -19.33
C ALA A 255 14.54 -8.17 -17.88
N VAL A 256 14.29 -9.37 -17.34
CA VAL A 256 13.83 -9.55 -15.97
C VAL A 256 14.83 -10.41 -15.22
N GLU A 257 15.52 -9.80 -14.27
CA GLU A 257 16.42 -10.46 -13.35
C GLU A 257 15.72 -10.51 -11.99
N ALA A 258 15.51 -11.71 -11.46
CA ALA A 258 15.03 -11.89 -10.10
C ALA A 258 16.24 -12.16 -9.20
N ASP A 259 16.38 -11.37 -8.14
CA ASP A 259 17.30 -11.68 -7.06
C ASP A 259 16.88 -12.99 -6.37
N ALA A 260 17.85 -13.88 -6.16
CA ALA A 260 17.67 -15.20 -5.54
C ALA A 260 18.11 -15.22 -4.08
#